data_AF-R9INC6-F1
#
_entry.id   AF-R9INC6-F1
#
_cell.length_a   1.000
_cell.length_b   1.000
_cell.length_c   1.000
_cell.angle_alpha   90.00
_cell.angle_beta   90.00
_cell.angle_gamma   90.00
#
_symmetry.space_group_name_H-M   'P 1'
#
loop_
_entity.id
_entity.type
_entity.pdbx_description
1 polymer ?
#
loop_
_entity_poly.entity_id
_entity_poly.type
_entity_poly.pdbx_seq_one_letter_code
_entity_poly.pdbx_strand_id
1 'polypeptide(L)'
;METVDVQKEVLEEVELLGRTGYFTELRVDKETVPEEMHCYELRYGDDDGFPVSVEESVRVNYFGAVLFTETLELGNEKALQFGYEDFSYTGGQMYLSQVIGGQEPEDFKDGKELAEFVAGEISITEEEGQKLIGYMEGHDYCLGHMDGKMFRGDLCWEQGKVHWEPYDIEDAVNIAAEWNYELLQEAEEAVLDPEDDDYADKKNYLDTLRKDEEILDKMFDRTRYGKELDALAVTLAEALIADISREGGIDAAVRKMTDQIKAGEDLLPDVSPALKKDGGRSR
;
A
#
# COMPACT_ATOMS: atom_id res chain seq x y z
N MET A 1 -20.47 17.54 -9.21
CA MET A 1 -19.36 16.59 -9.11
C MET A 1 -18.42 17.19 -8.09
N GLU A 2 -18.02 16.41 -7.11
CA GLU A 2 -17.07 16.85 -6.08
C GLU A 2 -15.72 17.12 -6.75
N THR A 3 -15.04 18.18 -6.33
CA THR A 3 -13.69 18.51 -6.77
C THR A 3 -12.70 18.18 -5.66
N VAL A 4 -11.50 17.77 -6.02
CA VAL A 4 -10.44 17.42 -5.07
C VAL A 4 -9.39 18.51 -4.95
N ASP A 5 -8.82 18.60 -3.75
CA ASP A 5 -7.62 19.37 -3.49
C ASP A 5 -6.41 18.58 -3.98
N VAL A 6 -5.89 18.96 -5.15
CA VAL A 6 -4.88 18.17 -5.86
C VAL A 6 -3.54 18.11 -5.11
N GLN A 7 -3.29 19.02 -4.17
CA GLN A 7 -2.10 18.96 -3.31
C GLN A 7 -2.20 17.86 -2.25
N LYS A 8 -3.40 17.33 -2.00
CA LYS A 8 -3.65 16.25 -1.05
C LYS A 8 -3.95 14.92 -1.71
N GLU A 9 -3.95 14.84 -3.04
CA GLU A 9 -4.24 13.61 -3.76
C GLU A 9 -2.96 12.89 -4.18
N VAL A 10 -3.01 11.55 -4.18
CA VAL A 10 -2.04 10.74 -4.91
C VAL A 10 -2.42 10.83 -6.39
N LEU A 11 -1.47 11.21 -7.23
CA LEU A 11 -1.65 11.28 -8.67
C LEU A 11 -0.90 10.14 -9.34
N GLU A 12 -1.48 9.60 -10.40
CA GLU A 12 -0.82 8.62 -11.25
C GLU A 12 0.10 9.33 -12.23
N GLU A 13 1.34 8.87 -12.33
CA GLU A 13 2.25 9.35 -13.35
C GLU A 13 1.88 8.73 -14.70
N VAL A 14 1.72 9.61 -15.70
CA VAL A 14 1.37 9.25 -17.07
C VAL A 14 2.35 9.87 -18.04
N GLU A 15 2.56 9.22 -19.17
CA GLU A 15 3.11 9.87 -20.36
C GLU A 15 1.94 10.33 -21.24
N LEU A 16 1.88 11.61 -21.57
CA LEU A 16 0.91 12.17 -22.51
C LEU A 16 1.62 13.06 -23.54
N LEU A 17 1.46 12.74 -24.83
CA LEU A 17 2.12 13.45 -25.95
C LEU A 17 3.65 13.52 -25.78
N GLY A 18 4.26 12.46 -25.25
CA GLY A 18 5.70 12.38 -24.98
C GLY A 18 6.17 13.24 -23.81
N ARG A 19 5.26 13.65 -22.91
CA ARG A 19 5.56 14.44 -21.71
C ARG A 19 5.07 13.70 -20.46
N THR A 20 5.83 13.75 -19.38
CA THR A 20 5.39 13.30 -18.07
C THR A 20 4.31 14.23 -17.53
N GLY A 21 3.17 13.68 -17.14
CA GLY A 21 2.06 14.37 -16.49
C GLY A 21 1.56 13.60 -15.28
N TYR A 22 0.75 14.27 -14.46
CA TYR A 22 0.23 13.73 -13.20
C TYR A 22 -1.30 13.72 -13.24
N PHE A 23 -1.86 12.52 -13.22
CA PHE A 23 -3.23 12.23 -13.57
C PHE A 23 -4.09 11.88 -12.36
N THR A 24 -5.36 12.27 -12.44
CA THR A 24 -6.42 11.78 -11.55
C THR A 24 -7.73 11.66 -12.32
N GLU A 25 -8.50 10.61 -12.05
CA GLU A 25 -9.87 10.46 -12.58
C GLU A 25 -10.86 11.47 -11.98
N LEU A 26 -10.47 12.15 -10.89
CA LEU A 26 -11.32 13.11 -10.19
C LEU A 26 -11.22 14.50 -10.81
N ARG A 27 -12.21 15.36 -10.56
CA ARG A 27 -12.13 16.76 -10.97
C ARG A 27 -11.27 17.53 -10.00
N VAL A 28 -10.32 18.29 -10.51
CA VAL A 28 -9.43 19.12 -9.69
C VAL A 28 -10.09 20.46 -9.36
N ASP A 29 -10.04 20.85 -8.09
CA ASP A 29 -10.30 22.23 -7.70
C ASP A 29 -9.15 23.11 -8.21
N LYS A 30 -9.44 23.94 -9.21
CA LYS A 30 -8.44 24.78 -9.87
C LYS A 30 -7.82 25.81 -8.91
N GLU A 31 -8.45 26.13 -7.78
CA GLU A 31 -7.86 27.01 -6.77
C GLU A 31 -6.74 26.34 -5.96
N THR A 32 -6.69 25.00 -5.99
CA THR A 32 -5.66 24.20 -5.30
C THR A 32 -4.47 23.86 -6.19
N VAL A 33 -4.52 24.18 -7.49
CA VAL A 33 -3.41 23.93 -8.42
C VAL A 33 -2.27 24.91 -8.11
N PRO A 34 -1.06 24.42 -7.80
CA PRO A 34 0.09 25.29 -7.56
C PRO A 34 0.46 26.12 -8.79
N GLU A 35 1.07 27.29 -8.60
CA GLU A 35 1.39 28.22 -9.69
C GLU A 35 2.36 27.63 -10.73
N GLU A 36 3.20 26.69 -10.30
CA GLU A 36 4.18 25.95 -11.11
C GLU A 36 3.54 24.85 -11.97
N MET A 37 2.24 24.57 -11.78
CA MET A 37 1.52 23.50 -12.45
C MET A 37 0.41 24.02 -13.37
N HIS A 38 0.19 23.28 -14.45
CA HIS A 38 -0.85 23.54 -15.44
C HIS A 38 -1.81 22.37 -15.52
N CYS A 39 -3.08 22.59 -15.18
CA CYS A 39 -4.09 21.54 -15.11
C CYS A 39 -5.05 21.55 -16.31
N TYR A 40 -5.11 20.44 -17.04
CA TYR A 40 -5.97 20.19 -18.19
C TYR A 40 -6.93 19.03 -17.91
N GLU A 41 -7.95 18.88 -18.75
CA GLU A 41 -8.95 17.81 -18.63
C GLU A 41 -8.90 16.89 -19.86
N LEU A 42 -8.98 15.59 -19.62
CA LEU A 42 -9.02 14.55 -20.64
C LEU A 42 -10.48 14.17 -20.95
N ARG A 43 -10.74 13.83 -22.21
CA ARG A 43 -12.07 13.42 -22.68
C ARG A 43 -12.05 12.00 -23.24
N TYR A 44 -13.04 11.19 -22.87
CA TYR A 44 -13.30 9.90 -23.51
C TYR A 44 -13.63 10.07 -25.00
N GLY A 45 -13.16 9.11 -25.80
CA GLY A 45 -13.68 8.90 -27.14
C GLY A 45 -15.08 8.29 -27.13
N ASP A 46 -15.56 7.92 -28.33
CA ASP A 46 -16.80 7.15 -28.48
C ASP A 46 -16.65 5.71 -27.94
N ASP A 47 -15.41 5.20 -27.92
CA ASP A 47 -15.02 3.96 -27.25
C ASP A 47 -14.54 4.32 -25.83
N ASP A 48 -15.30 3.93 -24.81
CA ASP A 48 -15.23 4.35 -23.41
C ASP A 48 -14.02 3.84 -22.61
N GLY A 49 -13.00 3.32 -23.29
CA GLY A 49 -11.80 2.75 -22.66
C GLY A 49 -10.60 3.69 -22.57
N PHE A 50 -10.59 4.81 -23.32
CA PHE A 50 -9.36 5.61 -23.47
C PHE A 50 -9.65 7.10 -23.78
N PRO A 51 -8.81 8.03 -23.30
CA PRO A 51 -8.98 9.43 -23.65
C PRO A 51 -8.51 9.70 -25.09
N VAL A 52 -9.18 10.61 -25.79
CA VAL A 52 -8.85 10.98 -27.18
C VAL A 52 -8.42 12.43 -27.33
N SER A 53 -8.65 13.26 -26.30
CA SER A 53 -8.24 14.65 -26.30
C SER A 53 -7.89 15.18 -24.92
N VAL A 54 -7.03 16.19 -24.91
CA VAL A 54 -6.68 17.02 -23.77
C VAL A 54 -7.15 18.45 -24.04
N GLU A 55 -7.90 19.01 -23.10
CA GLU A 55 -8.61 20.28 -23.27
C GLU A 55 -8.46 21.16 -22.02
N GLU A 56 -8.69 22.47 -22.17
CA GLU A 56 -8.70 23.39 -21.02
C GLU A 56 -9.84 23.07 -20.05
N SER A 57 -10.99 22.59 -20.56
CA SER A 57 -12.12 22.11 -19.76
C SER A 57 -13.07 21.23 -20.56
N VAL A 58 -13.39 20.06 -20.03
CA VAL A 58 -14.25 19.02 -20.60
C VAL A 58 -15.59 18.99 -19.85
N ARG A 59 -16.67 19.32 -20.56
CA ARG A 59 -18.04 19.34 -19.98
C ARG A 59 -18.78 18.01 -20.05
N VAL A 60 -18.47 17.19 -21.03
CA VAL A 60 -19.18 15.94 -21.37
C VAL A 60 -18.12 14.89 -21.67
N ASN A 61 -18.35 13.63 -21.33
CA ASN A 61 -17.39 12.54 -21.53
C ASN A 61 -16.05 12.81 -20.82
N TYR A 62 -16.12 13.29 -19.57
CA TYR A 62 -14.93 13.55 -18.76
C TYR A 62 -14.21 12.25 -18.42
N PHE A 63 -12.91 12.19 -18.73
CA PHE A 63 -12.04 11.06 -18.42
C PHE A 63 -11.29 11.30 -17.11
N GLY A 64 -10.69 12.48 -16.95
CA GLY A 64 -9.90 12.84 -15.78
C GLY A 64 -9.19 14.17 -15.98
N ALA A 65 -8.36 14.55 -15.03
CA ALA A 65 -7.51 15.73 -15.09
C ALA A 65 -6.04 15.31 -15.15
N VAL A 66 -5.24 16.08 -15.86
CA VAL A 66 -3.79 15.89 -15.95
C VAL A 66 -3.08 17.20 -15.68
N LEU A 67 -2.02 17.15 -14.88
CA LEU A 67 -1.19 18.28 -14.52
C LEU A 67 0.20 18.15 -15.14
N PHE A 68 0.74 19.29 -15.59
CA PHE A 68 2.09 19.38 -16.14
C PHE A 68 2.85 20.53 -15.48
N THR A 69 4.16 20.35 -15.32
CA THR A 69 5.10 21.41 -14.93
C THR A 69 5.35 22.43 -16.05
N GLU A 70 5.03 22.07 -17.29
CA GLU A 70 5.12 22.94 -18.47
C GLU A 70 3.76 23.12 -19.13
N THR A 71 3.51 24.32 -19.66
CA THR A 71 2.27 24.59 -20.40
C THR A 71 2.18 23.74 -21.67
N LEU A 72 0.99 23.24 -21.96
CA LEU A 72 0.63 22.59 -23.22
C LEU A 72 0.01 23.59 -24.19
N GLU A 73 0.54 23.65 -25.41
CA GLU A 73 0.08 24.54 -26.48
C GLU A 73 -1.17 23.99 -27.18
N LEU A 74 -2.35 24.29 -26.63
CA LEU A 74 -3.62 23.74 -27.13
C LEU A 74 -4.15 24.36 -28.43
N GLY A 75 -3.51 25.41 -28.93
CA GLY A 75 -3.98 26.17 -30.08
C GLY A 75 -5.33 26.89 -29.86
N ASN A 76 -5.92 27.39 -30.95
CA ASN A 76 -7.14 28.20 -30.90
C ASN A 76 -8.38 27.44 -30.40
N GLU A 77 -8.38 26.12 -30.58
CA GLU A 77 -9.49 25.26 -30.19
C GLU A 77 -9.47 24.92 -28.70
N LYS A 78 -8.39 25.29 -27.97
CA LYS A 78 -8.18 24.96 -26.55
C LYS A 78 -8.30 23.44 -26.30
N ALA A 79 -7.93 22.64 -27.32
CA ALA A 79 -8.02 21.19 -27.35
C ALA A 79 -6.95 20.61 -28.29
N LEU A 80 -6.33 19.50 -27.89
CA LEU A 80 -5.47 18.68 -28.74
C LEU A 80 -6.02 17.26 -28.77
N GLN A 81 -6.15 16.71 -29.98
CA GLN A 81 -6.49 15.31 -30.19
C GLN A 81 -5.23 14.45 -30.20
N PHE A 82 -5.30 13.25 -29.66
CA PHE A 82 -4.18 12.32 -29.59
C PHE A 82 -4.63 10.87 -29.76
N GLY A 83 -3.70 9.98 -30.11
CA GLY A 83 -3.97 8.57 -30.36
C GLY A 83 -3.65 7.68 -29.15
N TYR A 84 -3.96 6.39 -29.29
CA TYR A 84 -3.71 5.38 -28.25
C TYR A 84 -2.25 5.33 -27.78
N GLU A 85 -1.29 5.51 -28.70
CA GLU A 85 0.14 5.47 -28.40
C GLU A 85 0.65 6.73 -27.68
N ASP A 86 -0.16 7.78 -27.60
CA ASP A 86 0.24 9.07 -27.04
C ASP A 86 -0.12 9.20 -25.56
N PHE A 87 -0.81 8.24 -24.95
CA PHE A 87 -1.14 8.22 -23.52
C PHE A 87 -0.76 6.87 -22.91
N SER A 88 -0.10 6.86 -21.76
CA SER A 88 0.15 5.61 -21.03
C SER A 88 0.37 5.87 -19.54
N TYR A 89 -0.01 4.92 -18.70
CA TYR A 89 0.38 4.91 -17.30
C TYR A 89 1.80 4.39 -17.17
N THR A 90 2.64 5.09 -16.41
CA THR A 90 4.00 4.60 -16.11
C THR A 90 3.99 3.60 -14.96
N GLY A 91 2.93 3.62 -14.15
CA GLY A 91 2.79 2.87 -12.90
C GLY A 91 3.30 3.63 -11.67
N GLY A 92 3.91 4.80 -11.86
CA GLY A 92 4.33 5.68 -10.77
C GLY A 92 3.15 6.38 -10.09
N GLN A 93 3.29 6.65 -8.80
CA GLN A 93 2.32 7.41 -8.01
C GLN A 93 3.04 8.45 -7.16
N MET A 94 2.51 9.68 -7.12
CA MET A 94 3.17 10.77 -6.41
C MET A 94 2.23 11.90 -6.01
N TYR A 95 2.67 12.67 -5.03
CA TYR A 95 2.09 13.96 -4.68
C TYR A 95 2.73 15.08 -5.48
N LEU A 96 1.96 16.15 -5.73
CA LEU A 96 2.50 17.33 -6.40
C LEU A 96 3.67 17.96 -5.63
N SER A 97 3.74 17.85 -4.30
CA SER A 97 4.86 18.37 -3.51
C SER A 97 6.18 17.67 -3.85
N GLN A 98 6.15 16.36 -4.13
CA GLN A 98 7.31 15.62 -4.64
C GLN A 98 7.77 16.15 -6.01
N VAL A 99 6.82 16.59 -6.85
CA VAL A 99 7.12 17.13 -8.18
C VAL A 99 7.66 18.56 -8.13
N ILE A 100 6.95 19.47 -7.45
CA ILE A 100 7.16 20.92 -7.57
C ILE A 100 8.37 21.39 -6.77
N GLY A 101 8.61 20.79 -5.61
CA GLY A 101 9.66 21.22 -4.69
C GLY A 101 11.01 20.55 -4.91
N GLY A 102 11.04 19.40 -5.61
CA GLY A 102 12.15 18.45 -5.47
C GLY A 102 12.41 18.06 -4.01
N GLN A 103 11.40 18.23 -3.15
CA GLN A 103 11.45 17.83 -1.76
C GLN A 103 11.09 16.35 -1.73
N GLU A 104 11.95 15.57 -1.10
CA GLU A 104 11.69 14.17 -0.80
C GLU A 104 11.12 14.07 0.63
N PRO A 105 10.30 13.05 0.92
CA PRO A 105 9.89 12.77 2.29
C PRO A 105 11.07 12.78 3.25
N GLU A 106 10.86 13.35 4.43
CA GLU A 106 11.85 13.30 5.50
C GLU A 106 11.73 11.95 6.22
N ASP A 107 12.83 11.23 6.37
CA ASP A 107 12.86 10.00 7.16
C ASP A 107 12.39 10.26 8.60
N PHE A 108 11.66 9.31 9.18
CA PHE A 108 11.41 9.29 10.62
C PHE A 108 12.74 9.05 11.36
N LYS A 109 13.07 9.91 12.32
CA LYS A 109 14.36 9.82 13.04
C LYS A 109 14.42 8.67 14.03
N ASP A 110 13.28 8.38 14.66
CA ASP A 110 13.16 7.37 15.69
C ASP A 110 11.70 6.91 15.85
N GLY A 111 11.51 5.87 16.66
CA GLY A 111 10.18 5.33 16.94
C GLY A 111 9.24 6.31 17.64
N LYS A 112 9.77 7.34 18.31
CA LYS A 112 8.95 8.35 18.97
C LYS A 112 8.35 9.31 17.95
N GLU A 113 9.13 9.79 16.99
CA GLU A 113 8.62 10.64 15.89
C GLU A 113 7.53 9.91 15.10
N LEU A 114 7.76 8.63 14.77
CA LEU A 114 6.76 7.80 14.11
C LEU A 114 5.49 7.65 14.95
N ALA A 115 5.62 7.32 16.25
CA ALA A 115 4.48 7.16 17.15
C ALA A 115 3.67 8.46 17.32
N GLU A 116 4.33 9.61 17.41
CA GLU A 116 3.67 10.92 17.48
C GLU A 116 2.92 11.26 16.19
N PHE A 117 3.49 10.90 15.03
CA PHE A 117 2.89 11.14 13.72
C PHE A 117 1.61 10.32 13.52
N VAL A 118 1.65 9.02 13.81
CA VAL A 118 0.54 8.09 13.52
C VAL A 118 -0.52 8.02 14.63
N ALA A 119 -0.36 8.77 15.73
CA ALA A 119 -1.24 8.70 16.90
C ALA A 119 -2.74 8.97 16.60
N GLY A 120 -3.05 9.62 15.48
CA GLY A 120 -4.42 9.84 14.99
C GLY A 120 -5.04 8.65 14.25
N GLU A 121 -4.21 7.71 13.80
CA GLU A 121 -4.60 6.53 13.00
C GLU A 121 -4.51 5.26 13.84
N ILE A 122 -3.35 5.00 14.45
CA ILE A 122 -3.08 3.85 15.30
C ILE A 122 -2.22 4.27 16.50
N SER A 123 -2.54 3.73 17.68
CA SER A 123 -1.74 3.98 18.87
C SER A 123 -0.59 2.98 18.94
N ILE A 124 0.64 3.43 18.72
CA ILE A 124 1.86 2.66 18.95
C ILE A 124 2.76 3.34 19.99
N THR A 125 3.63 2.57 20.65
CA THR A 125 4.66 3.07 21.56
C THR A 125 5.94 3.44 20.81
N GLU A 126 6.85 4.16 21.47
CA GLU A 126 8.19 4.44 20.93
C GLU A 126 8.97 3.15 20.63
N GLU A 127 8.88 2.12 21.49
CA GLU A 127 9.54 0.83 21.29
C GLU A 127 9.00 0.11 20.04
N GLU A 128 7.68 0.10 19.90
CA GLU A 128 6.96 -0.44 18.74
C GLU A 128 7.34 0.28 17.45
N GLY A 129 7.32 1.62 17.44
CA GLY A 129 7.75 2.42 16.31
C GLY A 129 9.22 2.15 15.96
N GLN A 130 10.09 2.00 16.95
CA GLN A 130 11.51 1.73 16.72
C GLN A 130 11.75 0.32 16.17
N LYS A 131 10.94 -0.66 16.58
CA LYS A 131 10.96 -2.00 15.97
C LYS A 131 10.54 -1.93 14.52
N LEU A 132 9.45 -1.24 14.22
CA LEU A 132 8.96 -1.10 12.86
C LEU A 132 9.98 -0.44 11.94
N ILE A 133 10.57 0.71 12.33
CA ILE A 133 11.64 1.37 11.56
C ILE A 133 12.80 0.40 11.29
N GLY A 134 13.25 -0.34 12.31
CA GLY A 134 14.35 -1.30 12.16
C GLY A 134 14.04 -2.45 11.19
N TYR A 135 12.80 -2.92 11.13
CA TYR A 135 12.38 -3.92 10.14
C TYR A 135 12.43 -3.36 8.72
N MET A 136 11.95 -2.12 8.51
CA MET A 136 11.98 -1.47 7.20
C MET A 136 13.43 -1.28 6.73
N GLU A 137 14.29 -0.72 7.58
CA GLU A 137 15.72 -0.51 7.29
C GLU A 137 16.45 -1.83 7.01
N GLY A 138 16.13 -2.89 7.76
CA GLY A 138 16.71 -4.22 7.58
C GLY A 138 16.33 -4.90 6.25
N HIS A 139 15.32 -4.39 5.54
CA HIS A 139 14.83 -4.90 4.26
C HIS A 139 14.99 -3.88 3.13
N ASP A 140 15.97 -2.97 3.24
CA ASP A 140 16.29 -1.94 2.24
C ASP A 140 15.16 -0.93 1.97
N TYR A 141 14.34 -0.66 2.98
CA TYR A 141 13.33 0.40 2.96
C TYR A 141 13.57 1.44 4.05
N CYS A 142 13.04 2.64 3.86
CA CYS A 142 12.86 3.61 4.94
C CYS A 142 11.40 4.06 5.03
N LEU A 143 11.03 4.62 6.17
CA LEU A 143 9.74 5.27 6.36
C LEU A 143 9.99 6.78 6.45
N GLY A 144 9.21 7.53 5.70
CA GLY A 144 9.29 8.98 5.69
C GLY A 144 7.92 9.63 5.76
N HIS A 145 7.92 10.95 5.95
CA HIS A 145 6.71 11.75 5.93
C HIS A 145 6.89 13.03 5.14
N MET A 146 5.79 13.50 4.57
CA MET A 146 5.68 14.77 3.88
C MET A 146 4.24 15.25 3.94
N ASP A 147 4.02 16.53 4.23
CA ASP A 147 2.68 17.16 4.23
C ASP A 147 1.63 16.40 5.07
N GLY A 148 2.07 15.81 6.20
CA GLY A 148 1.20 15.05 7.09
C GLY A 148 0.79 13.68 6.54
N LYS A 149 1.50 13.18 5.53
CA LYS A 149 1.31 11.85 4.97
C LYS A 149 2.57 11.00 5.09
N MET A 150 2.37 9.70 5.16
CA MET A 150 3.44 8.72 5.29
C MET A 150 3.82 8.14 3.93
N PHE A 151 5.09 7.79 3.81
CA PHE A 151 5.71 7.26 2.61
C PHE A 151 6.65 6.13 2.96
N ARG A 152 6.83 5.22 2.00
CA ARG A 152 7.89 4.22 2.02
C ARG A 152 8.92 4.58 0.96
N GLY A 153 10.18 4.64 1.37
CA GLY A 153 11.29 4.82 0.46
C GLY A 153 11.93 3.47 0.16
N ASP A 154 12.03 3.10 -1.11
CA ASP A 154 12.83 1.97 -1.58
C ASP A 154 14.27 2.43 -1.82
N LEU A 155 15.21 1.85 -1.06
CA LEU A 155 16.64 2.19 -1.10
C LEU A 155 17.41 1.40 -2.17
N CYS A 156 16.80 0.37 -2.76
CA CYS A 156 17.43 -0.53 -3.73
C CYS A 156 17.05 -0.24 -5.20
N TRP A 157 16.07 0.64 -5.43
CA TRP A 157 15.55 0.94 -6.77
C TRP A 157 16.59 1.53 -7.74
N GLU A 158 17.29 2.60 -7.35
CA GLU A 158 18.34 3.23 -8.14
C GLU A 158 19.50 3.67 -7.24
N GLN A 159 20.74 3.47 -7.70
CA GLN A 159 21.92 3.82 -6.90
C GLN A 159 21.94 5.30 -6.51
N GLY A 160 21.83 5.58 -5.21
CA GLY A 160 21.92 6.93 -4.65
C GLY A 160 20.62 7.74 -4.75
N LYS A 161 19.49 7.09 -5.03
CA LYS A 161 18.16 7.71 -4.96
C LYS A 161 17.21 6.83 -4.16
N VAL A 162 16.29 7.47 -3.46
CA VAL A 162 15.19 6.78 -2.77
C VAL A 162 13.96 6.89 -3.65
N HIS A 163 13.36 5.75 -3.98
CA HIS A 163 12.08 5.75 -4.69
C HIS A 163 10.95 5.78 -3.66
N TRP A 164 10.30 6.94 -3.56
CA TRP A 164 9.26 7.19 -2.57
C TRP A 164 7.88 6.91 -3.12
N GLU A 165 7.13 6.07 -2.42
CA GLU A 165 5.74 5.78 -2.72
C GLU A 165 4.84 6.08 -1.52
N PRO A 166 3.58 6.51 -1.74
CA PRO A 166 2.60 6.65 -0.67
C PRO A 166 2.46 5.35 0.11
N TYR A 167 2.40 5.46 1.43
CA TYR A 167 2.34 4.28 2.28
C TYR A 167 1.55 4.56 3.56
N ASP A 168 1.04 3.51 4.19
CA ASP A 168 0.33 3.63 5.46
C ASP A 168 0.96 2.78 6.56
N ILE A 169 0.71 3.19 7.81
CA ILE A 169 1.30 2.58 8.99
C ILE A 169 0.84 1.13 9.20
N GLU A 170 -0.39 0.80 8.80
CA GLU A 170 -0.92 -0.55 8.98
C GLU A 170 -0.31 -1.51 7.96
N ASP A 171 -0.05 -1.05 6.73
CA ASP A 171 0.72 -1.79 5.72
C ASP A 171 2.17 -2.03 6.17
N ALA A 172 2.81 -1.03 6.77
CA ALA A 172 4.14 -1.17 7.34
C ALA A 172 4.17 -2.23 8.46
N VAL A 173 3.18 -2.22 9.35
CA VAL A 173 3.04 -3.23 10.41
C VAL A 173 2.80 -4.62 9.81
N ASN A 174 1.94 -4.74 8.80
CA ASN A 174 1.66 -6.01 8.14
C ASN A 174 2.93 -6.61 7.51
N ILE A 175 3.66 -5.84 6.70
CA ILE A 175 4.85 -6.35 6.02
C ILE A 175 5.97 -6.70 7.00
N ALA A 176 6.14 -5.92 8.08
CA ALA A 176 7.13 -6.22 9.12
C ALA A 176 6.80 -7.52 9.87
N ALA A 177 5.52 -7.79 10.12
CA ALA A 177 5.07 -9.06 10.69
C ALA A 177 5.33 -10.24 9.73
N GLU A 178 5.09 -10.06 8.43
CA GLU A 178 5.41 -11.07 7.40
C GLU A 178 6.91 -11.39 7.37
N TRP A 179 7.77 -10.37 7.34
CA TRP A 179 9.22 -10.58 7.37
C TRP A 179 9.71 -11.24 8.66
N ASN A 180 9.17 -10.86 9.83
CA ASN A 180 9.49 -11.55 11.07
C ASN A 180 9.12 -13.04 11.00
N TYR A 181 7.95 -13.37 10.46
CA TYR A 181 7.51 -14.76 10.29
C TYR A 181 8.40 -15.56 9.32
N GLU A 182 8.87 -14.96 8.23
CA GLU A 182 9.83 -15.58 7.31
C GLU A 182 11.18 -15.83 8.00
N LEU A 183 11.72 -14.82 8.68
CA LEU A 183 12.98 -14.93 9.43
C LEU A 183 12.89 -15.94 10.57
N LEU A 184 11.73 -16.06 11.23
CA LEU A 184 11.48 -17.08 12.25
C LEU A 184 11.58 -18.48 11.67
N GLN A 185 10.95 -18.75 10.52
CA GLN A 185 11.02 -20.06 9.87
C GLN A 185 12.47 -20.44 9.53
N GLU A 186 13.22 -19.52 8.94
CA GLU A 186 14.64 -19.74 8.62
C GLU A 186 15.49 -19.98 9.89
N ALA A 187 15.27 -19.18 10.93
CA ALA A 187 16.00 -19.31 12.18
C ALA A 187 15.67 -20.62 12.93
N GLU A 188 14.41 -21.07 12.88
CA GLU A 188 13.99 -22.35 13.45
C GLU A 188 14.64 -23.54 12.73
N GLU A 189 14.68 -23.51 11.40
CA GLU A 189 15.37 -24.53 10.60
C GLU A 189 16.87 -24.55 10.91
N ALA A 190 17.51 -23.38 10.97
CA ALA A 190 18.93 -23.26 11.28
C ALA A 190 19.29 -23.79 12.69
N VAL A 191 18.38 -23.69 13.66
CA VAL A 191 18.55 -24.24 15.02
C VAL A 191 18.33 -25.75 15.06
N LEU A 192 17.47 -26.29 14.19
CA LEU A 192 17.20 -27.73 14.11
C LEU A 192 18.36 -28.52 13.47
N ASP A 193 19.00 -27.95 12.44
CA ASP A 193 20.15 -28.55 11.75
C ASP A 193 21.30 -27.55 11.62
N PRO A 194 22.03 -27.25 12.72
CA PRO A 194 23.08 -26.24 12.69
C PRO A 194 24.28 -26.74 11.87
N GLU A 195 24.55 -26.09 10.74
CA GLU A 195 25.86 -26.15 10.11
C GLU A 195 26.89 -25.44 11.03
N ASP A 196 27.73 -26.20 11.73
CA ASP A 196 28.85 -25.76 12.63
C ASP A 196 28.52 -25.60 14.15
N ASP A 197 29.54 -25.25 14.96
CA ASP A 197 29.46 -24.99 16.42
C ASP A 197 28.78 -23.64 16.78
N ASP A 198 27.93 -23.08 15.91
CA ASP A 198 27.30 -21.76 16.03
C ASP A 198 25.87 -21.80 16.60
N TYR A 199 25.44 -22.96 17.12
CA TYR A 199 24.10 -23.17 17.69
C TYR A 199 23.67 -22.07 18.66
N ALA A 200 24.60 -21.63 19.54
CA ALA A 200 24.29 -20.60 20.53
C ALA A 200 23.89 -19.27 19.88
N ASP A 201 24.58 -18.88 18.81
CA ASP A 201 24.30 -17.61 18.11
C ASP A 201 22.99 -17.70 17.33
N LYS A 202 22.77 -18.81 16.60
CA LYS A 202 21.48 -19.09 15.92
C LYS A 202 20.30 -19.11 16.89
N LYS A 203 20.49 -19.74 18.06
CA LYS A 203 19.47 -19.80 19.11
C LYS A 203 19.18 -18.42 19.70
N ASN A 204 20.21 -17.61 19.94
CA ASN A 204 20.04 -16.24 20.43
C ASN A 204 19.32 -15.35 19.41
N TYR A 205 19.60 -15.53 18.11
CA TYR A 205 18.89 -14.84 17.03
C TYR A 205 17.42 -15.23 17.00
N LEU A 206 17.10 -16.53 17.01
CA LEU A 206 15.73 -17.03 17.11
C LEU A 206 15.00 -16.47 18.35
N ASP A 207 15.65 -16.44 19.51
CA ASP A 207 15.06 -15.89 20.74
C ASP A 207 14.85 -14.37 20.69
N THR A 208 15.59 -13.67 19.82
CA THR A 208 15.37 -12.24 19.55
C THR A 208 14.17 -12.06 18.63
N LEU A 209 14.10 -12.82 17.54
CA LEU A 209 12.96 -12.77 16.61
C LEU A 209 11.62 -13.09 17.29
N ARG A 210 11.60 -14.03 18.24
CA ARG A 210 10.38 -14.33 19.03
C ARG A 210 9.95 -13.18 19.94
N LYS A 211 10.89 -12.36 20.42
CA LYS A 211 10.53 -11.15 21.18
C LYS A 211 9.99 -10.08 20.25
N ASP A 212 10.58 -9.97 19.06
CA ASP A 212 10.10 -9.05 18.04
C ASP A 212 8.68 -9.45 17.57
N GLU A 213 8.42 -10.76 17.38
CA GLU A 213 7.09 -11.33 17.10
C GLU A 213 6.06 -10.86 18.13
N GLU A 214 6.36 -11.00 19.44
CA GLU A 214 5.45 -10.54 20.50
C GLU A 214 5.13 -9.03 20.45
N ILE A 215 6.01 -8.20 19.87
CA ILE A 215 5.79 -6.76 19.72
C ILE A 215 4.99 -6.51 18.44
N LEU A 216 5.37 -7.15 17.33
CA LEU A 216 4.72 -7.04 16.03
C LEU A 216 3.28 -7.56 16.07
N ASP A 217 3.02 -8.69 16.71
CA ASP A 217 1.66 -9.25 16.89
C ASP A 217 0.75 -8.26 17.60
N LYS A 218 1.22 -7.65 18.70
CA LYS A 218 0.43 -6.64 19.40
C LYS A 218 0.13 -5.45 18.50
N MET A 219 1.07 -5.03 17.65
CA MET A 219 0.83 -3.94 16.68
C MET A 219 -0.18 -4.38 15.63
N PHE A 220 0.00 -5.57 15.09
CA PHE A 220 -0.85 -6.16 14.07
C PHE A 220 -2.32 -6.25 14.53
N ASP A 221 -2.58 -6.69 15.76
CA ASP A 221 -3.93 -6.75 16.35
C ASP A 221 -4.68 -5.40 16.30
N ARG A 222 -3.94 -4.28 16.30
CA ARG A 222 -4.51 -2.93 16.26
C ARG A 222 -4.81 -2.44 14.83
N THR A 223 -4.25 -3.06 13.81
CA THR A 223 -4.46 -2.72 12.39
C THR A 223 -5.84 -3.14 11.87
N ARG A 224 -6.22 -2.72 10.67
CA ARG A 224 -7.37 -3.27 9.95
C ARG A 224 -7.22 -4.77 9.72
N TYR A 225 -6.03 -5.23 9.38
CA TYR A 225 -5.73 -6.62 9.08
C TYR A 225 -5.94 -7.53 10.29
N GLY A 226 -5.41 -7.15 11.45
CA GLY A 226 -5.60 -7.90 12.70
C GLY A 226 -7.07 -7.99 13.10
N LYS A 227 -7.80 -6.87 13.05
CA LYS A 227 -9.24 -6.85 13.37
C LYS A 227 -10.07 -7.71 12.43
N GLU A 228 -9.75 -7.67 11.14
CA GLU A 228 -10.43 -8.48 10.13
C GLU A 228 -10.06 -9.97 10.27
N LEU A 229 -8.82 -10.31 10.60
CA LEU A 229 -8.38 -11.68 10.89
C LEU A 229 -9.07 -12.25 12.13
N ASP A 230 -9.25 -11.45 13.17
CA ASP A 230 -10.01 -11.84 14.37
C ASP A 230 -11.48 -12.10 14.04
N ALA A 231 -12.12 -11.20 13.29
CA ALA A 231 -13.52 -11.39 12.85
C ALA A 231 -13.68 -12.64 11.99
N LEU A 232 -12.70 -12.89 11.11
CA LEU A 232 -12.58 -14.08 10.29
C LEU A 232 -12.48 -15.34 11.16
N ALA A 233 -11.58 -15.36 12.16
CA ALA A 233 -11.37 -16.48 13.06
C ALA A 233 -12.63 -16.80 13.90
N VAL A 234 -13.31 -15.77 14.41
CA VAL A 234 -14.58 -15.92 15.15
C VAL A 234 -15.65 -16.56 14.25
N THR A 235 -15.81 -16.06 13.03
CA THR A 235 -16.84 -16.57 12.10
C THR A 235 -16.57 -18.04 11.74
N LEU A 236 -15.31 -18.41 11.50
CA LEU A 236 -14.92 -19.79 11.27
C LEU A 236 -15.19 -20.67 12.50
N ALA A 237 -14.84 -20.20 13.71
CA ALA A 237 -15.10 -20.95 14.94
C ALA A 237 -16.60 -21.17 15.18
N GLU A 238 -17.43 -20.16 14.95
CA GLU A 238 -18.90 -20.27 15.07
C GLU A 238 -19.49 -21.26 14.05
N ALA A 239 -19.02 -21.19 12.79
CA ALA A 239 -19.42 -22.14 11.75
C ALA A 239 -19.04 -23.58 12.13
N LEU A 240 -17.82 -23.78 12.66
CA LEU A 240 -17.37 -25.09 13.14
C LEU A 240 -18.26 -25.60 14.28
N ILE A 241 -18.56 -24.77 15.27
CA ILE A 241 -19.42 -25.13 16.41
C ILE A 241 -20.84 -25.49 15.93
N ALA A 242 -21.39 -24.74 14.97
CA ALA A 242 -22.69 -25.02 14.38
C ALA A 242 -22.71 -26.37 13.65
N ASP A 243 -21.65 -26.70 12.92
CA ASP A 243 -21.53 -27.97 12.21
C ASP A 243 -21.32 -29.16 13.15
N ILE A 244 -20.53 -28.99 14.22
CA ILE A 244 -20.40 -29.97 15.31
C ILE A 244 -21.78 -30.28 15.90
N SER A 245 -22.61 -29.25 16.07
CA SER A 245 -23.93 -29.35 16.69
C SER A 245 -24.99 -29.96 15.77
N ARG A 246 -24.85 -29.82 14.44
CA ARG A 246 -25.88 -30.23 13.48
C ARG A 246 -25.86 -31.72 13.16
N GLU A 247 -24.74 -32.33 12.77
CA GLU A 247 -24.74 -33.75 12.37
C GLU A 247 -23.31 -34.30 12.18
N GLY A 248 -22.74 -34.95 13.21
CA GLY A 248 -21.62 -35.88 13.02
C GLY A 248 -20.40 -35.74 13.95
N GLY A 249 -20.40 -34.80 14.90
CA GLY A 249 -19.27 -34.59 15.81
C GLY A 249 -18.09 -33.84 15.16
N ILE A 250 -16.99 -33.71 15.91
CA ILE A 250 -15.85 -32.85 15.55
C ILE A 250 -15.23 -33.23 14.20
N ASP A 251 -15.01 -34.53 13.95
CA ASP A 251 -14.34 -35.00 12.73
C ASP A 251 -15.14 -34.67 11.46
N ALA A 252 -16.47 -34.76 11.51
CA ALA A 252 -17.33 -34.45 10.38
C ALA A 252 -17.34 -32.94 10.07
N ALA A 253 -17.37 -32.10 11.12
CA ALA A 253 -17.34 -30.65 11.00
C ALA A 253 -16.01 -30.13 10.46
N VAL A 254 -14.89 -30.65 10.97
CA VAL A 254 -13.53 -30.31 10.49
C VAL A 254 -13.36 -30.70 9.02
N ARG A 255 -13.82 -31.90 8.63
CA ARG A 255 -13.74 -32.35 7.25
C ARG A 255 -14.58 -31.47 6.31
N LYS A 256 -15.81 -31.12 6.71
CA LYS A 256 -16.68 -30.22 5.94
C LYS A 256 -15.99 -28.87 5.72
N MET A 257 -15.49 -28.23 6.78
CA MET A 257 -14.77 -26.96 6.67
C MET A 257 -13.54 -27.06 5.75
N THR A 258 -12.76 -28.13 5.87
CA THR A 258 -11.59 -28.38 4.99
C THR A 258 -12.00 -28.48 3.52
N ASP A 259 -13.11 -29.17 3.23
CA ASP A 259 -13.61 -29.35 1.87
C ASP A 259 -14.09 -28.01 1.29
N GLN A 260 -14.72 -27.15 2.10
CA GLN A 260 -15.16 -25.82 1.67
C GLN A 260 -13.98 -24.87 1.36
N ILE A 261 -12.93 -24.88 2.18
CA ILE A 261 -11.69 -24.12 1.92
C ILE A 261 -11.07 -24.57 0.59
N LYS A 262 -10.97 -25.89 0.36
CA LYS A 262 -10.41 -26.44 -0.89
C LYS A 262 -11.25 -26.12 -2.12
N ALA A 263 -12.57 -26.04 -1.96
CA ALA A 263 -13.48 -25.69 -3.04
C ALA A 263 -13.45 -24.20 -3.41
N GLY A 264 -12.72 -23.38 -2.64
CA GLY A 264 -12.73 -21.92 -2.80
C GLY A 264 -14.11 -21.33 -2.55
N GLU A 265 -14.95 -22.00 -1.74
CA GLU A 265 -16.21 -21.41 -1.32
C GLU A 265 -15.90 -20.16 -0.51
N ASP A 266 -16.56 -19.05 -0.84
CA ASP A 266 -16.47 -17.83 -0.04
C ASP A 266 -17.22 -18.06 1.27
N LEU A 267 -16.51 -18.65 2.21
CA LEU A 267 -17.00 -18.93 3.54
C LEU A 267 -17.33 -17.64 4.30
N LEU A 268 -16.78 -16.50 3.83
CA LEU A 268 -16.63 -15.26 4.58
C LEU A 268 -16.81 -14.04 3.65
N PRO A 269 -18.06 -13.77 3.22
CA PRO A 269 -18.37 -12.69 2.29
C PRO A 269 -18.12 -11.29 2.85
N ASP A 270 -18.03 -11.15 4.18
CA ASP A 270 -17.92 -9.86 4.88
C ASP A 270 -16.46 -9.45 5.21
N VAL A 271 -15.45 -10.25 4.83
CA VAL A 271 -14.01 -9.95 5.06
C VAL A 271 -13.41 -9.28 3.82
N SER A 272 -12.51 -8.29 4.01
CA SER A 272 -12.00 -7.48 2.91
C SER A 272 -11.20 -8.30 1.89
N PRO A 273 -11.16 -7.87 0.61
CA PRO A 273 -10.31 -8.51 -0.40
C PRO A 273 -8.80 -8.44 -0.13
N ALA A 274 -8.34 -7.54 0.74
CA ALA A 274 -6.92 -7.36 1.04
C ALA A 274 -6.35 -8.59 1.78
N LEU A 275 -7.02 -9.03 2.86
CA LEU A 275 -6.70 -10.31 3.53
C LEU A 275 -6.85 -11.53 2.60
N LYS A 276 -7.75 -11.46 1.61
CA LYS A 276 -7.95 -12.56 0.64
C LYS A 276 -6.81 -12.67 -0.38
N LYS A 277 -6.04 -11.61 -0.63
CA LYS A 277 -4.92 -11.62 -1.59
C LYS A 277 -3.62 -12.16 -0.98
N ASP A 278 -3.33 -11.85 0.29
CA ASP A 278 -2.06 -12.26 0.90
C ASP A 278 -2.03 -13.74 1.33
N GLY A 279 -3.19 -14.40 1.46
CA GLY A 279 -3.26 -15.86 1.58
C GLY A 279 -2.83 -16.64 0.32
N GLY A 280 -2.46 -15.94 -0.76
CA GLY A 280 -2.20 -16.51 -2.09
C GLY A 280 -0.88 -16.11 -2.74
N ARG A 281 0.06 -15.44 -2.03
CA ARG A 281 1.45 -15.36 -2.51
C ARG A 281 2.05 -16.76 -2.37
N SER A 282 1.99 -17.51 -3.47
CA SER A 282 2.74 -18.76 -3.59
C SER A 282 4.21 -18.46 -3.39
N ARG A 283 4.82 -19.23 -2.48
CA ARG A 283 6.25 -19.49 -2.38
C ARG A 283 6.93 -19.64 -3.74
#